data_AF-Q892E5-F1
#
_entry.id   AF-Q892E5-F1
#
_cell.length_a   1.000
_cell.length_b   1.000
_cell.length_c   1.000
_cell.angle_alpha   90.00
_cell.angle_beta   90.00
_cell.angle_gamma   90.00
#
_symmetry.space_group_name_H-M   'P 1'
#
loop_
_entity.id
_entity.type
_entity.pdbx_description
1 polymer ?
#
loop_
_entity_poly.entity_id
_entity_poly.type
_entity_poly.pdbx_seq_one_letter_code
_entity_poly.pdbx_strand_id
1 'polypeptide(L)'
;MKMKKAKIIMKFLLVVILSIVALKKFNIYENNKELRENIYKCLQDKNNRIEAYYSGVALNNGKSENTCVYFISEVLRKNNYNVPKDMANTESLINFLKKDGWKRKTDYKKLKPGNICFTTDGYGNKNGIPTHTYIFMAWVKEGSYDYAYICDNQAKDYENKIYHIRNIKNVDKANGYSKDAFSFFMEK
;
A
#
# COMPACT_ATOMS: atom_id res chain seq x y z
N MET A 1 44.14 -35.13 -9.76
CA MET A 1 44.42 -33.71 -9.43
C MET A 1 43.43 -32.71 -10.06
N LYS A 2 43.09 -32.81 -11.35
CA LYS A 2 42.16 -31.91 -12.06
C LYS A 2 40.75 -31.81 -11.43
N MET A 3 40.16 -32.93 -10.99
CA MET A 3 38.82 -32.96 -10.36
C MET A 3 38.74 -32.20 -9.02
N LYS A 4 39.81 -32.17 -8.21
CA LYS A 4 39.83 -31.41 -6.95
C LYS A 4 39.82 -29.89 -7.22
N LYS A 5 40.60 -29.43 -8.21
CA LYS A 5 40.60 -28.02 -8.63
C LYS A 5 39.25 -27.58 -9.20
N ALA A 6 38.61 -28.42 -10.02
CA ALA A 6 37.26 -28.15 -10.54
C ALA A 6 36.20 -28.02 -9.44
N LYS A 7 36.23 -28.88 -8.41
CA LYS A 7 35.32 -28.78 -7.25
C LYS A 7 35.53 -27.49 -6.43
N ILE A 8 36.77 -27.03 -6.30
CA ILE A 8 37.10 -25.77 -5.61
C ILE A 8 36.56 -24.57 -6.41
N ILE A 9 36.81 -24.53 -7.73
CA ILE A 9 36.31 -23.47 -8.62
C ILE A 9 34.78 -23.43 -8.59
N MET A 10 34.12 -24.58 -8.65
CA MET A 10 32.66 -24.67 -8.59
C MET A 10 32.09 -24.19 -7.26
N LYS A 11 32.72 -24.53 -6.12
CA LYS A 11 32.32 -24.00 -4.81
C LYS A 11 32.51 -22.48 -4.73
N PHE A 12 33.63 -21.97 -5.26
CA PHE A 12 33.88 -20.53 -5.31
C PHE A 12 32.82 -19.80 -6.15
N LEU A 13 32.50 -20.30 -7.34
CA LEU A 13 31.43 -19.76 -8.19
C LEU A 13 30.07 -19.77 -7.48
N LEU A 14 29.74 -20.86 -6.78
CA LEU A 14 28.50 -20.95 -6.00
C LEU A 14 28.44 -19.85 -4.92
N VAL A 15 29.53 -19.63 -4.18
CA VAL A 15 29.61 -18.58 -3.15
C VAL A 15 29.44 -17.20 -3.77
N VAL A 16 30.10 -16.92 -4.89
CA VAL A 16 29.95 -15.63 -5.61
C VAL A 16 28.49 -15.41 -6.04
N ILE A 17 27.83 -16.43 -6.62
CA ILE A 17 26.43 -16.34 -7.02
C ILE A 17 25.52 -16.07 -5.82
N LEU A 18 25.71 -16.79 -4.71
CA LEU A 18 24.92 -16.59 -3.50
C LEU A 18 25.10 -15.18 -2.92
N SER A 19 26.32 -14.65 -2.92
CA SER A 19 26.60 -13.27 -2.48
C SER A 19 25.89 -12.24 -3.36
N ILE A 20 25.89 -12.40 -4.68
CA ILE A 20 25.17 -11.52 -5.61
C ILE A 20 23.66 -11.57 -5.35
N VAL A 21 23.10 -12.76 -5.14
CA VAL A 21 21.67 -12.92 -4.83
C VAL A 21 21.33 -12.26 -3.48
N ALA A 22 22.18 -12.41 -2.46
CA ALA A 22 22.01 -11.79 -1.17
C ALA A 22 22.04 -10.24 -1.27
N LEU A 23 23.01 -9.68 -2.00
CA LEU A 23 23.10 -8.24 -2.24
C LEU A 23 21.88 -7.68 -2.99
N LYS A 24 21.41 -8.38 -4.02
CA LYS A 24 20.17 -8.00 -4.72
C LYS A 24 18.96 -8.00 -3.79
N LYS A 25 18.81 -9.05 -2.97
CA LYS A 25 17.71 -9.12 -1.98
C LYS A 25 17.80 -7.99 -0.96
N PHE A 26 19.00 -7.66 -0.49
CA PHE A 26 19.22 -6.58 0.46
C PHE A 26 18.85 -5.22 -0.14
N ASN A 27 19.32 -4.91 -1.35
CA ASN A 27 18.98 -3.65 -2.02
C ASN A 27 17.48 -3.52 -2.29
N ILE A 28 16.81 -4.60 -2.69
CA ILE A 28 15.35 -4.61 -2.86
C ILE A 28 14.65 -4.30 -1.53
N TYR A 29 15.07 -4.96 -0.45
CA TYR A 29 14.49 -4.75 0.88
C TYR A 29 14.63 -3.29 1.36
N GLU A 30 15.82 -2.70 1.23
CA GLU A 30 16.04 -1.30 1.62
C GLU A 30 15.23 -0.33 0.76
N ASN A 31 15.22 -0.49 -0.58
CA ASN A 31 14.41 0.34 -1.47
C ASN A 31 12.91 0.26 -1.15
N ASN A 32 12.41 -0.93 -0.79
CA ASN A 32 11.01 -1.12 -0.45
C ASN A 32 10.64 -0.48 0.90
N LYS A 33 11.53 -0.63 1.89
CA LYS A 33 11.40 0.03 3.19
C LYS A 33 11.40 1.54 3.00
N GLU A 34 12.30 2.06 2.18
CA GLU A 34 12.40 3.46 1.82
C GLU A 34 11.11 3.96 1.16
N LEU A 35 10.56 3.26 0.17
CA LEU A 35 9.30 3.64 -0.48
C LEU A 35 8.15 3.78 0.53
N ARG A 36 7.97 2.79 1.43
CA ARG A 36 6.93 2.84 2.46
C ARG A 36 7.11 4.04 3.39
N GLU A 37 8.34 4.29 3.83
CA GLU A 37 8.65 5.43 4.72
C GLU A 37 8.47 6.77 4.00
N ASN A 38 8.79 6.84 2.71
CA ASN A 38 8.56 8.02 1.88
C ASN A 38 7.06 8.29 1.70
N ILE A 39 6.25 7.27 1.42
CA ILE A 39 4.78 7.39 1.39
C ILE A 39 4.25 7.97 2.70
N TYR A 40 4.71 7.43 3.84
CA TYR A 40 4.30 7.93 5.15
C TYR A 40 4.69 9.40 5.36
N LYS A 41 5.95 9.76 5.12
CA LYS A 41 6.44 11.15 5.24
C LYS A 41 5.69 12.11 4.32
N CYS A 42 5.48 11.69 3.07
CA CYS A 42 4.71 12.45 2.08
C CYS A 42 3.32 12.80 2.61
N LEU A 43 2.62 11.83 3.22
CA LEU A 43 1.26 12.00 3.73
C LEU A 43 1.16 12.68 5.10
N GLN A 44 2.27 12.87 5.83
CA GLN A 44 2.28 13.75 7.00
C GLN A 44 2.02 15.21 6.57
N ASP A 45 2.55 15.62 5.41
CA ASP A 45 2.33 16.94 4.85
C ASP A 45 0.88 17.11 4.35
N LYS A 46 0.25 18.24 4.71
CA LYS A 46 -1.14 18.54 4.33
C LYS A 46 -1.28 18.89 2.84
N ASN A 47 -0.33 19.62 2.27
CA ASN A 47 -0.36 20.04 0.88
C ASN A 47 -0.19 18.83 -0.04
N ASN A 48 0.72 17.91 0.29
CA ASN A 48 0.87 16.65 -0.45
C ASN A 48 -0.42 15.82 -0.49
N ARG A 49 -1.14 15.74 0.65
CA ARG A 49 -2.46 15.08 0.72
C ARG A 49 -3.47 15.74 -0.20
N ILE A 50 -3.56 17.07 -0.13
CA ILE A 50 -4.49 17.87 -0.94
C ILE A 50 -4.18 17.74 -2.44
N GLU A 51 -2.91 17.84 -2.81
CA GLU A 51 -2.47 17.67 -4.20
C GLU A 51 -2.79 16.27 -4.72
N ALA A 52 -2.48 15.21 -3.96
CA ALA A 52 -2.82 13.84 -4.36
C ALA A 52 -4.33 13.64 -4.52
N TYR A 53 -5.14 14.26 -3.65
CA TYR A 53 -6.59 14.22 -3.73
C TYR A 53 -7.10 14.88 -5.02
N TYR A 54 -6.73 16.14 -5.26
CA TYR A 54 -7.24 16.88 -6.42
C TYR A 54 -6.67 16.36 -7.75
N SER A 55 -5.41 15.93 -7.80
CA SER A 55 -4.87 15.25 -8.99
C SER A 55 -5.61 13.95 -9.27
N GLY A 56 -5.94 13.17 -8.24
CA GLY A 56 -6.75 11.96 -8.40
C GLY A 56 -8.15 12.26 -8.94
N VAL A 57 -8.81 13.31 -8.41
CA VAL A 57 -10.12 13.78 -8.88
C VAL A 57 -10.06 14.23 -10.34
N ALA A 58 -8.99 14.95 -10.73
CA ALA A 58 -8.79 15.38 -12.12
C ALA A 58 -8.64 14.19 -13.07
N LEU A 59 -7.91 13.14 -12.68
CA LEU A 59 -7.80 11.89 -13.46
C LEU A 59 -9.12 11.12 -13.54
N ASN A 60 -10.02 11.32 -12.57
CA ASN A 60 -11.36 10.72 -12.56
C ASN A 60 -12.43 11.65 -13.16
N ASN A 61 -12.07 12.44 -14.17
CA ASN A 61 -12.99 13.36 -14.87
C ASN A 61 -13.71 14.36 -13.94
N GLY A 62 -13.02 14.82 -12.89
CA GLY A 62 -13.57 15.76 -11.91
C GLY A 62 -14.47 15.13 -10.84
N LYS A 63 -14.64 13.80 -10.83
CA LYS A 63 -15.47 13.09 -9.85
C LYS A 63 -14.66 12.67 -8.64
N SER A 64 -15.23 12.84 -7.45
CA SER A 64 -14.59 12.43 -6.18
C SER A 64 -14.98 11.01 -5.75
N GLU A 65 -16.12 10.52 -6.25
CA GLU A 65 -16.62 9.17 -6.06
C GLU A 65 -15.71 8.16 -6.76
N ASN A 66 -15.42 7.05 -6.08
CA ASN A 66 -14.59 5.96 -6.61
C ASN A 66 -13.16 6.37 -7.01
N THR A 67 -12.66 7.47 -6.44
CA THR A 67 -11.32 8.02 -6.70
C THR A 67 -10.22 7.39 -5.83
N CYS A 68 -10.53 6.36 -5.03
CA CYS A 68 -9.59 5.77 -4.07
C CYS A 68 -8.30 5.29 -4.75
N VAL A 69 -8.42 4.62 -5.88
CA VAL A 69 -7.28 4.08 -6.63
C VAL A 69 -6.48 5.20 -7.29
N TYR A 70 -7.13 6.23 -7.82
CA TYR A 70 -6.44 7.41 -8.35
C TYR A 70 -5.66 8.15 -7.26
N PHE A 71 -6.25 8.35 -6.08
CA PHE A 71 -5.56 8.95 -4.93
C PHE A 71 -4.32 8.16 -4.54
N ILE A 72 -4.43 6.84 -4.34
CA ILE A 72 -3.27 6.00 -3.99
C ILE A 72 -2.22 6.01 -5.10
N SER A 73 -2.64 6.03 -6.36
CA SER A 73 -1.74 6.10 -7.51
C SER A 73 -0.97 7.43 -7.57
N GLU A 74 -1.60 8.55 -7.21
CA GLU A 74 -0.94 9.86 -7.09
C GLU A 74 0.05 9.89 -5.92
N VAL A 75 -0.32 9.33 -4.78
CA VAL A 75 0.61 9.18 -3.64
C VAL A 75 1.84 8.37 -4.05
N LEU A 76 1.65 7.27 -4.78
CA LEU A 76 2.75 6.46 -5.30
C LEU A 76 3.63 7.24 -6.29
N ARG A 77 3.02 7.96 -7.25
CA ARG A 77 3.75 8.80 -8.22
C ARG A 77 4.56 9.90 -7.55
N LYS A 78 4.03 10.54 -6.51
CA LYS A 78 4.75 11.53 -5.67
C LYS A 78 5.99 10.93 -4.98
N ASN A 79 6.03 9.62 -4.81
CA ASN A 79 7.15 8.89 -4.22
C ASN A 79 7.97 8.13 -5.27
N ASN A 80 8.01 8.65 -6.50
CA ASN A 80 8.77 8.10 -7.64
C ASN A 80 8.40 6.66 -8.02
N TYR A 81 7.20 6.21 -7.65
CA TYR A 81 6.70 4.90 -8.02
C TYR A 81 5.68 5.03 -9.15
N ASN A 82 6.08 4.62 -10.35
CA ASN A 82 5.35 4.91 -11.59
C ASN A 82 4.13 3.98 -11.75
N VAL A 83 2.95 4.48 -11.37
CA VAL A 83 1.66 3.83 -11.64
C VAL A 83 1.03 4.43 -12.90
N PRO A 84 0.40 3.65 -13.79
CA PRO A 84 -0.37 4.17 -14.93
C PRO A 84 -1.42 5.21 -14.51
N LYS A 85 -1.66 6.22 -15.35
CA LYS A 85 -2.60 7.32 -15.08
C LYS A 85 -4.07 6.89 -15.19
N ASP A 86 -4.35 5.81 -15.91
CA ASP A 86 -5.67 5.22 -16.14
C ASP A 86 -6.04 4.15 -15.08
N MET A 87 -5.23 4.02 -14.02
CA MET A 87 -5.48 3.08 -12.92
C MET A 87 -6.72 3.49 -12.11
N ALA A 88 -7.87 2.86 -12.41
CA ALA A 88 -9.17 3.31 -11.93
C ALA A 88 -9.84 2.42 -10.88
N ASN A 89 -9.43 1.15 -10.73
CA ASN A 89 -10.10 0.20 -9.84
C ASN A 89 -9.11 -0.62 -8.99
N THR A 90 -9.61 -1.16 -7.88
CA THR A 90 -8.81 -1.86 -6.87
C THR A 90 -8.19 -3.14 -7.44
N GLU A 91 -8.92 -3.90 -8.25
CA GLU A 91 -8.42 -5.12 -8.88
C GLU A 91 -7.21 -4.86 -9.80
N SER A 92 -7.31 -3.86 -10.67
CA SER A 92 -6.22 -3.44 -11.55
C SER A 92 -4.99 -2.98 -10.74
N LEU A 93 -5.19 -2.20 -9.67
CA LEU A 93 -4.10 -1.77 -8.79
C LEU A 93 -3.44 -2.97 -8.10
N ILE A 94 -4.23 -3.88 -7.53
CA ILE A 94 -3.73 -5.09 -6.88
C ILE A 94 -2.89 -5.93 -7.85
N ASN A 95 -3.39 -6.13 -9.07
CA ASN A 95 -2.70 -6.92 -10.09
C ASN A 95 -1.40 -6.25 -10.55
N PHE A 96 -1.42 -4.92 -10.72
CA PHE A 96 -0.23 -4.13 -11.02
C PHE A 96 0.83 -4.25 -9.90
N LEU A 97 0.45 -4.03 -8.64
CA LEU A 97 1.36 -4.14 -7.50
C LEU A 97 1.93 -5.56 -7.37
N LYS A 98 1.09 -6.61 -7.52
CA LYS A 98 1.54 -8.00 -7.49
C LYS A 98 2.56 -8.30 -8.59
N LYS A 99 2.31 -7.83 -9.82
CA LYS A 99 3.23 -8.00 -10.95
C LYS A 99 4.57 -7.33 -10.69
N ASP A 100 4.56 -6.20 -9.98
CA ASP A 100 5.77 -5.48 -9.55
C ASP A 100 6.35 -5.97 -8.21
N GLY A 101 5.99 -7.19 -7.80
CA GLY A 101 6.63 -7.92 -6.71
C GLY A 101 6.04 -7.69 -5.31
N TRP A 102 5.07 -6.79 -5.16
CA TRP A 102 4.44 -6.52 -3.86
C TRP A 102 3.79 -7.76 -3.27
N LYS A 103 3.84 -7.86 -1.94
CA LYS A 103 3.34 -8.99 -1.18
C LYS A 103 2.06 -8.63 -0.45
N ARG A 104 1.06 -9.50 -0.61
CA ARG A 104 -0.19 -9.46 0.15
C ARG A 104 0.05 -9.99 1.56
N LYS A 105 -0.45 -9.28 2.57
CA LYS A 105 -0.41 -9.65 3.99
C LYS A 105 -1.79 -9.42 4.61
N THR A 106 -2.26 -10.36 5.43
CA THR A 106 -3.62 -10.32 6.01
C THR A 106 -3.65 -10.02 7.50
N ASP A 107 -2.51 -10.10 8.17
CA ASP A 107 -2.40 -9.82 9.60
C ASP A 107 -2.26 -8.31 9.84
N TYR A 108 -3.38 -7.63 10.04
CA TYR A 108 -3.38 -6.18 10.27
C TYR A 108 -2.53 -5.76 11.47
N LYS A 109 -2.23 -6.65 12.43
CA LYS A 109 -1.34 -6.30 13.55
C LYS A 109 0.10 -6.02 13.11
N LYS A 110 0.46 -6.42 11.88
CA LYS A 110 1.75 -6.15 11.24
C LYS A 110 1.75 -4.88 10.40
N LEU A 111 0.65 -4.14 10.34
CA LEU A 111 0.59 -2.87 9.64
C LEU A 111 1.65 -1.91 10.19
N LYS A 112 2.34 -1.26 9.27
CA LYS A 112 3.29 -0.20 9.53
C LYS A 112 2.87 1.06 8.76
N PRO A 113 3.20 2.26 9.27
CA PRO A 113 2.91 3.50 8.57
C PRO A 113 3.36 3.44 7.10
N GLY A 114 2.51 3.89 6.18
CA GLY A 114 2.75 3.88 4.74
C GLY A 114 2.30 2.61 4.00
N ASN A 115 1.80 1.57 4.69
CA ASN A 115 1.25 0.39 4.01
C ASN A 115 -0.06 0.74 3.26
N ILE A 116 -0.21 0.17 2.06
CA ILE A 116 -1.43 0.27 1.26
C ILE A 116 -2.40 -0.81 1.70
N CYS A 117 -3.56 -0.42 2.21
CA CYS A 117 -4.59 -1.30 2.72
C CYS A 117 -5.75 -1.43 1.74
N PHE A 118 -6.46 -2.54 1.83
CA PHE A 118 -7.62 -2.88 1.02
C PHE A 118 -8.71 -3.46 1.91
N THR A 119 -9.95 -3.04 1.67
CA THR A 119 -11.13 -3.51 2.41
C THR A 119 -11.62 -4.87 1.92
N THR A 120 -12.63 -5.42 2.57
CA THR A 120 -13.47 -6.50 2.01
C THR A 120 -14.22 -6.02 0.77
N ASP A 121 -14.87 -6.95 0.06
CA ASP A 121 -15.93 -6.56 -0.86
C ASP A 121 -17.16 -6.03 -0.12
N GLY A 122 -18.18 -5.59 -0.88
CA GLY A 122 -19.41 -5.02 -0.33
C GLY A 122 -20.32 -6.01 0.41
N TYR A 123 -19.98 -7.30 0.41
CA TYR A 123 -20.65 -8.35 1.18
C TYR A 123 -19.82 -8.80 2.40
N GLY A 124 -18.69 -8.14 2.67
CA GLY A 124 -17.80 -8.49 3.77
C GLY A 124 -16.85 -9.67 3.48
N ASN A 125 -16.77 -10.15 2.24
CA ASN A 125 -15.88 -11.25 1.87
C ASN A 125 -14.44 -10.76 1.68
N LYS A 126 -13.50 -11.35 2.43
CA LYS A 126 -12.07 -11.02 2.36
C LYS A 126 -11.40 -11.48 1.06
N ASN A 127 -11.99 -12.44 0.36
CA ASN A 127 -11.49 -12.97 -0.90
C ASN A 127 -12.12 -12.30 -2.13
N GLY A 128 -13.12 -11.43 -1.94
CA GLY A 128 -13.74 -10.66 -3.02
C GLY A 128 -12.88 -9.49 -3.50
N ILE A 129 -13.43 -8.71 -4.44
CA ILE A 129 -12.81 -7.49 -4.96
C ILE A 129 -12.99 -6.38 -3.90
N PRO A 130 -11.91 -5.80 -3.35
CA PRO A 130 -12.02 -4.74 -2.35
C PRO A 130 -12.80 -3.54 -2.86
N THR A 131 -13.73 -3.04 -2.06
CA THR A 131 -14.48 -1.82 -2.38
C THR A 131 -13.64 -0.56 -2.29
N HIS A 132 -12.58 -0.59 -1.48
CA HIS A 132 -11.82 0.60 -1.14
C HIS A 132 -10.34 0.30 -0.86
N THR A 133 -9.51 1.32 -1.00
CA THR A 133 -8.09 1.30 -0.66
C THR A 133 -7.67 2.60 0.02
N TYR A 134 -6.75 2.49 0.97
CA TYR A 134 -6.28 3.60 1.81
C TYR A 134 -4.84 3.38 2.28
N ILE A 135 -4.19 4.43 2.77
CA ILE A 135 -2.87 4.31 3.42
C ILE A 135 -3.05 4.29 4.94
N PHE A 136 -2.44 3.30 5.59
CA PHE A 136 -2.35 3.25 7.05
C PHE A 136 -1.29 4.23 7.57
N MET A 137 -1.66 5.08 8.53
CA MET A 137 -0.76 6.09 9.11
C MET A 137 -0.30 5.72 10.52
N ALA A 138 -1.22 5.33 11.41
CA ALA A 138 -0.90 4.89 12.77
C ALA A 138 -2.11 4.23 13.43
N TRP A 139 -1.88 3.41 14.46
CA TRP A 139 -2.95 3.00 15.38
C TRP A 139 -3.33 4.17 16.28
N VAL A 140 -4.61 4.34 16.58
CA VAL A 140 -5.08 5.43 17.46
C VAL A 140 -4.62 5.20 18.90
N LYS A 141 -4.64 3.93 19.36
CA LYS A 141 -4.25 3.54 20.70
C LYS A 141 -3.29 2.36 20.63
N GLU A 142 -2.14 2.49 21.31
CA GLU A 142 -1.17 1.41 21.42
C GLU A 142 -1.81 0.14 22.01
N GLY A 143 -1.49 -1.02 21.43
CA GLY A 143 -2.08 -2.31 21.82
C GLY A 143 -3.53 -2.53 21.39
N SER A 144 -4.22 -1.52 20.85
CA SER A 144 -5.54 -1.67 20.21
C SER A 144 -5.39 -1.62 18.70
N TYR A 145 -6.12 -2.51 18.02
CA TYR A 145 -6.10 -2.65 16.57
C TYR A 145 -7.47 -2.44 15.95
N ASP A 146 -8.36 -1.74 16.66
CA ASP A 146 -9.71 -1.48 16.20
C ASP A 146 -9.76 -0.21 15.33
N TYR A 147 -9.08 0.86 15.76
CA TYR A 147 -9.11 2.17 15.08
C TYR A 147 -7.72 2.62 14.66
N ALA A 148 -7.62 3.13 13.42
CA ALA A 148 -6.40 3.70 12.89
C ALA A 148 -6.64 5.06 12.26
N TYR A 149 -5.59 5.85 12.32
CA TYR A 149 -5.33 7.01 11.50
C TYR A 149 -5.01 6.54 10.07
N ILE A 150 -5.77 7.03 9.07
CA ILE A 150 -5.62 6.66 7.66
C ILE A 150 -5.66 7.89 6.74
N CYS A 151 -5.15 7.74 5.51
CA CYS A 151 -5.33 8.70 4.43
C CYS A 151 -6.02 8.05 3.22
N ASP A 152 -7.10 8.66 2.73
CA ASP A 152 -7.81 8.22 1.52
C ASP A 152 -8.65 9.35 0.86
N ASN A 153 -9.41 9.00 -0.19
CA ASN A 153 -10.28 9.94 -0.93
C ASN A 153 -11.70 10.09 -0.34
N GLN A 154 -12.06 9.41 0.75
CA GLN A 154 -13.40 9.48 1.35
C GLN A 154 -13.58 10.69 2.26
N ALA A 155 -12.78 11.75 2.07
CA ALA A 155 -12.75 12.94 2.92
C ALA A 155 -14.15 13.54 3.18
N LYS A 156 -15.05 13.52 2.18
CA LYS A 156 -16.44 14.00 2.30
C LYS A 156 -17.27 13.29 3.39
N ASP A 157 -16.91 12.05 3.71
CA ASP A 157 -17.58 11.26 4.76
C ASP A 157 -17.01 11.53 6.15
N TYR A 158 -15.91 12.31 6.24
CA TYR A 158 -15.15 12.60 7.44
C TYR A 158 -14.85 14.10 7.56
N GLU A 159 -15.88 14.95 7.45
CA GLU A 159 -15.75 16.42 7.63
C GLU A 159 -14.69 17.06 6.70
N ASN A 160 -14.59 16.57 5.46
CA ASN A 160 -13.59 16.97 4.47
C ASN A 160 -12.12 16.71 4.88
N LYS A 161 -11.89 15.74 5.77
CA LYS A 161 -10.54 15.35 6.22
C LYS A 161 -10.03 14.15 5.42
N ILE A 162 -9.04 14.38 4.56
CA ILE A 162 -8.29 13.31 3.86
C ILE A 162 -7.57 12.40 4.87
N TYR A 163 -7.07 12.97 5.95
CA TYR A 163 -6.49 12.25 7.07
C TYR A 163 -7.50 12.22 8.21
N HIS A 164 -8.05 11.05 8.50
CA HIS A 164 -9.07 10.82 9.54
C HIS A 164 -8.88 9.47 10.25
N ILE A 165 -9.72 9.22 11.26
CA ILE A 165 -9.78 7.97 12.00
C ILE A 165 -10.84 7.07 11.39
N ARG A 166 -10.53 5.77 11.27
CA ARG A 166 -11.46 4.74 10.78
C ARG A 166 -11.34 3.45 11.60
N ASN A 167 -12.45 2.74 11.77
CA ASN A 167 -12.42 1.36 12.25
C ASN A 167 -11.84 0.43 11.19
N ILE A 168 -10.78 -0.28 11.53
CA ILE A 168 -10.07 -1.21 10.65
C ILE A 168 -10.65 -2.61 10.79
N LYS A 169 -11.01 -3.01 12.00
CA LYS A 169 -11.34 -4.41 12.32
C LYS A 169 -12.74 -4.81 11.86
N ASN A 170 -13.72 -3.92 12.00
CA ASN A 170 -15.14 -4.20 11.78
C ASN A 170 -15.73 -3.24 10.74
N VAL A 171 -16.88 -3.63 10.18
CA VAL A 171 -17.72 -2.71 9.41
C VAL A 171 -18.21 -1.62 10.36
N ASP A 172 -18.15 -0.37 9.88
CA ASP A 172 -18.52 0.81 10.67
C ASP A 172 -19.35 1.79 9.82
N LYS A 173 -19.77 2.91 10.42
CA LYS A 173 -20.42 4.01 9.71
C LYS A 173 -19.68 5.32 9.93
N ALA A 174 -19.52 6.09 8.86
CA ALA A 174 -19.05 7.47 8.92
C ALA A 174 -20.03 8.37 8.16
N ASN A 175 -20.55 9.40 8.83
CA ASN A 175 -21.56 10.31 8.31
C ASN A 175 -22.76 9.59 7.64
N GLY A 176 -23.23 8.50 8.24
CA GLY A 176 -24.34 7.69 7.73
C GLY A 176 -23.98 6.65 6.66
N TYR A 177 -22.76 6.68 6.11
CA TYR A 177 -22.30 5.75 5.08
C TYR A 177 -21.56 4.55 5.68
N SER A 178 -21.88 3.34 5.20
CA SER A 178 -21.17 2.12 5.58
C SER A 178 -19.70 2.17 5.16
N LYS A 179 -18.83 1.58 6.00
CA LYS A 179 -17.39 1.48 5.80
C LYS A 179 -16.96 0.04 5.97
N ASP A 180 -16.58 -0.59 4.85
CA ASP A 180 -16.13 -1.97 4.83
C ASP A 180 -14.88 -2.17 5.69
N ALA A 181 -14.79 -3.34 6.31
CA ALA A 181 -13.69 -3.73 7.18
C ALA A 181 -12.41 -3.98 6.36
N PHE A 182 -11.26 -3.98 7.04
CA PHE A 182 -9.99 -4.39 6.46
C PHE A 182 -10.02 -5.86 6.00
N SER A 183 -9.40 -6.11 4.84
CA SER A 183 -9.14 -7.46 4.34
C SER A 183 -7.64 -7.80 4.34
N PHE A 184 -6.83 -6.95 3.71
CA PHE A 184 -5.38 -7.16 3.59
C PHE A 184 -4.65 -5.84 3.33
N PHE A 185 -3.33 -5.87 3.48
CA PHE A 185 -2.45 -4.82 2.97
C PHE A 185 -1.43 -5.40 2.00
N MET A 186 -0.85 -4.51 1.21
CA MET A 186 0.28 -4.81 0.35
C MET A 186 1.48 -3.97 0.77
N GLU A 187 2.63 -4.61 0.75
CA GLU A 187 3.94 -3.98 0.95
C GLU A 187 4.90 -4.48 -0.14
N LYS A 188 5.84 -3.63 -0.55
CA LYS A 188 6.81 -4.01 -1.58
C LYS A 188 7.89 -4.91 -1.00
#